data_AF-A0A401KC63-F1
#
_entry.id   AF-A0A401KC63-F1
#
_cell.length_a   1.000
_cell.length_b   1.000
_cell.length_c   1.000
_cell.angle_alpha   90.00
_cell.angle_beta   90.00
_cell.angle_gamma   90.00
#
_symmetry.space_group_name_H-M   'P 1'
#
loop_
_entity.id
_entity.type
_entity.pdbx_description
1 polymer ?
#
loop_
_entity_poly.entity_id
_entity_poly.type
_entity_poly.pdbx_seq_one_letter_code
_entity_poly.pdbx_strand_id
1 'polypeptide(L)'
;MADVRYGLRNGDLTTTGGVIFATGKMRFHGKEVAAEGDLATCPACKAMGKIVNDAYPAFGLPGGRQLAIQGAWIFCKCANPPRTIASTDKFRVTVNRAGSAAPAPASARPSFAVPQAEQNAYAQRGMEKLTGTQSSLIDDPELICPNMTDAQFGKHMMGLRDDALVQVDDRLRQLARWSQADQAWFLCGLAQRIKRHGQPLRMA
;
A
#
# COMPACT_ATOMS: atom_id res chain seq x y z
N MET A 1 -8.63 16.77 -21.06
CA MET A 1 -7.95 17.91 -20.42
C MET A 1 -6.98 17.33 -19.40
N ALA A 2 -5.68 17.60 -19.51
CA ALA A 2 -4.70 17.03 -18.58
C ALA A 2 -4.92 17.63 -17.18
N ASP A 3 -5.05 16.79 -16.15
CA ASP A 3 -5.11 17.26 -14.76
C ASP A 3 -3.70 17.73 -14.37
N VAL A 4 -3.56 19.01 -14.01
CA VAL A 4 -2.28 19.62 -13.65
C VAL A 4 -2.34 19.97 -12.18
N ARG A 5 -1.39 19.42 -11.41
CA ARG A 5 -1.25 19.68 -9.98
C ARG A 5 0.13 20.26 -9.68
N TYR A 6 0.24 20.82 -8.48
CA TYR A 6 1.48 21.43 -8.02
C TYR A 6 2.22 20.44 -7.11
N GLY A 7 3.52 20.27 -7.34
CA GLY A 7 4.35 19.40 -6.51
C GLY A 7 4.66 20.03 -5.15
N LEU A 8 4.78 19.18 -4.13
CA LEU A 8 5.01 19.60 -2.76
C LEU A 8 6.50 19.67 -2.44
N ARG A 9 6.84 20.53 -1.49
CA ARG A 9 8.21 20.77 -1.02
C ARG A 9 8.29 20.75 0.50
N ASN A 10 9.53 20.69 0.99
CA ASN A 10 9.81 20.80 2.41
C ASN A 10 9.27 22.12 2.97
N GLY A 11 8.54 22.05 4.09
CA GLY A 11 7.92 23.21 4.71
C GLY A 11 6.58 23.63 4.10
N ASP A 12 6.02 22.87 3.15
CA ASP A 12 4.67 23.12 2.65
C ASP A 12 3.62 22.79 3.71
N LEU A 13 2.48 23.48 3.63
CA LEU A 13 1.44 23.42 4.64
C LEU A 13 0.38 22.38 4.31
N THR A 14 -0.30 21.94 5.35
CA THR A 14 -1.50 21.11 5.22
C THR A 14 -2.74 21.95 5.51
N THR A 15 -3.89 21.47 5.10
CA THR A 15 -5.21 22.07 5.41
C THR A 15 -5.45 22.32 6.90
N THR A 16 -4.75 21.62 7.78
CA THR A 16 -4.83 21.83 9.24
C THR A 16 -3.72 22.73 9.79
N GLY A 17 -2.86 23.30 8.93
CA GLY A 17 -1.69 24.09 9.35
C GLY A 17 -0.49 23.24 9.75
N GLY A 18 -0.50 21.96 9.40
CA GLY A 18 0.64 21.06 9.56
C GLY A 18 1.77 21.36 8.57
N VAL A 19 2.97 20.81 8.84
CA VAL A 19 4.16 21.03 8.02
C VAL A 19 4.67 19.71 7.46
N ILE A 20 5.05 19.70 6.17
CA ILE A 20 5.59 18.55 5.46
C ILE A 20 7.12 18.49 5.59
N PHE A 21 7.65 17.30 5.90
CA PHE A 21 9.08 17.00 5.95
C PHE A 21 9.48 16.16 4.74
N ALA A 22 10.15 16.79 3.77
CA ALA A 22 10.64 16.09 2.60
C ALA A 22 11.91 15.30 2.91
N THR A 23 12.02 14.07 2.40
CA THR A 23 13.25 13.25 2.46
C THR A 23 13.88 13.06 1.07
N GLY A 24 13.37 13.77 0.07
CA GLY A 24 13.80 13.64 -1.32
C GLY A 24 15.17 14.26 -1.59
N LYS A 25 15.98 13.62 -2.44
CA LYS A 25 17.27 14.16 -2.92
C LYS A 25 17.12 15.27 -3.96
N MET A 26 15.94 15.37 -4.59
CA MET A 26 15.66 16.39 -5.61
C MET A 26 15.32 17.71 -4.92
N ARG A 27 15.91 18.81 -5.40
CA ARG A 27 15.66 20.16 -4.89
C ARG A 27 15.03 21.03 -5.97
N PHE A 28 14.01 21.79 -5.59
CA PHE A 28 13.33 22.76 -6.44
C PHE A 28 13.35 24.13 -5.75
N HIS A 29 14.04 25.10 -6.37
CA HIS A 29 14.28 26.44 -5.80
C HIS A 29 14.87 26.39 -4.37
N GLY A 30 15.89 25.57 -4.16
CA GLY A 30 16.59 25.47 -2.87
C GLY A 30 15.86 24.71 -1.76
N LYS A 31 14.63 24.24 -2.00
CA LYS A 31 13.87 23.37 -1.09
C LYS A 31 13.82 21.95 -1.60
N GLU A 32 13.90 20.99 -0.69
CA GLU A 32 13.74 19.57 -1.02
C GLU A 32 12.32 19.26 -1.45
N VAL A 33 12.20 18.42 -2.45
CA VAL A 33 10.91 18.03 -3.03
C VAL A 33 10.35 16.86 -2.22
N ALA A 34 9.11 16.98 -1.80
CA ALA A 34 8.43 15.96 -1.02
C ALA A 34 8.03 14.78 -1.92
N ALA A 35 8.20 13.59 -1.39
CA ALA A 35 7.90 12.33 -2.04
C ALA A 35 6.74 11.61 -1.32
N GLU A 36 6.05 10.75 -2.03
CA GLU A 36 5.05 9.87 -1.43
C GLU A 36 5.68 9.02 -0.30
N GLY A 37 4.96 8.90 0.81
CA GLY A 37 5.44 8.27 2.04
C GLY A 37 6.24 9.18 2.98
N ASP A 38 6.55 10.42 2.57
CA ASP A 38 7.13 11.41 3.49
C ASP A 38 6.15 11.77 4.61
N LEU A 39 6.70 12.31 5.71
CA LEU A 39 5.95 12.60 6.92
C LEU A 39 5.46 14.05 6.95
N ALA A 40 4.29 14.26 7.51
CA ALA A 40 3.76 15.58 7.82
C ALA A 40 3.25 15.61 9.27
N THR A 41 3.48 16.73 9.96
CA THR A 41 2.88 16.97 11.29
C THR A 41 1.42 17.33 11.12
N CYS A 42 0.54 16.78 11.95
CA CYS A 42 -0.86 17.20 12.03
C CYS A 42 -1.12 17.87 13.38
N PRO A 43 -1.36 19.20 13.43
CA PRO A 43 -1.63 19.89 14.70
C PRO A 43 -3.00 19.52 15.30
N ALA A 44 -3.94 19.02 14.48
CA ALA A 44 -5.27 18.61 14.95
C ALA A 44 -5.23 17.37 15.85
N CYS A 45 -4.46 16.34 15.48
CA CYS A 45 -4.31 15.11 16.28
C CYS A 45 -2.96 14.98 17.00
N LYS A 46 -2.09 16.00 16.86
CA LYS A 46 -0.73 16.05 17.44
C LYS A 46 0.16 14.84 17.08
N ALA A 47 -0.17 14.16 15.99
CA ALA A 47 0.58 13.01 15.49
C ALA A 47 1.19 13.33 14.12
N MET A 48 2.20 12.55 13.74
CA MET A 48 2.74 12.57 12.39
C MET A 48 1.93 11.62 11.51
N GLY A 49 1.68 12.01 10.26
CA GLY A 49 1.01 11.18 9.26
C GLY A 49 1.85 11.03 8.01
N LYS A 50 1.63 9.95 7.26
CA LYS A 50 2.28 9.72 5.97
C LYS A 50 1.49 10.35 4.83
N ILE A 51 2.19 10.92 3.86
CA ILE A 51 1.59 11.49 2.66
C ILE A 51 1.33 10.40 1.64
N VAL A 52 0.11 10.35 1.11
CA VAL A 52 -0.31 9.41 0.07
C VAL A 52 -1.05 10.17 -1.02
N ASN A 53 -0.64 9.96 -2.26
CA ASN A 53 -1.18 10.70 -3.39
C ASN A 53 -2.56 10.19 -3.80
N ASP A 54 -3.44 11.09 -4.24
CA ASP A 54 -4.74 10.74 -4.84
C ASP A 54 -4.66 10.52 -6.35
N ALA A 55 -3.64 11.10 -7.00
CA ALA A 55 -3.32 10.92 -8.40
C ALA A 55 -1.80 10.79 -8.58
N TYR A 56 -1.38 10.09 -9.63
CA TYR A 56 0.03 9.80 -9.83
C TYR A 56 0.62 10.70 -10.92
N PRO A 57 1.74 11.39 -10.64
CA PRO A 57 2.43 12.18 -11.64
C PRO A 57 3.07 11.27 -12.70
N ALA A 58 3.19 11.77 -13.93
CA ALA A 58 3.84 11.01 -15.02
C ALA A 58 5.35 10.81 -14.82
N PHE A 59 5.96 11.56 -13.89
CA PHE A 59 7.38 11.51 -13.58
C PHE A 59 7.60 11.07 -12.12
N GLY A 60 8.49 10.08 -11.93
CA GLY A 60 8.92 9.59 -10.62
C GLY A 60 10.21 10.25 -10.14
N LEU A 61 10.44 10.24 -8.83
CA LEU A 61 11.66 10.75 -8.20
C LEU A 61 12.80 9.72 -8.24
N PRO A 62 14.06 10.18 -8.07
CA PRO A 62 15.21 9.29 -7.89
C PRO A 62 14.97 8.32 -6.72
N GLY A 63 15.12 7.02 -6.96
CA GLY A 63 14.83 5.96 -5.97
C GLY A 63 13.45 5.32 -6.09
N GLY A 64 12.73 5.56 -7.19
CA GLY A 64 11.45 4.88 -7.49
C GLY A 64 10.26 5.39 -6.69
N ARG A 65 10.44 6.42 -5.87
CA ARG A 65 9.36 7.07 -5.12
C ARG A 65 8.58 8.02 -6.03
N GLN A 66 7.30 8.18 -5.78
CA GLN A 66 6.45 9.12 -6.52
C GLN A 66 6.56 10.53 -5.93
N LEU A 67 6.42 11.55 -6.78
CA LEU A 67 6.37 12.94 -6.32
C LEU A 67 5.09 13.20 -5.53
N ALA A 68 5.19 13.83 -4.36
CA ALA A 68 4.00 14.23 -3.60
C ALA A 68 3.33 15.46 -4.25
N ILE A 69 2.01 15.41 -4.42
CA ILE A 69 1.24 16.44 -5.14
C ILE A 69 0.23 17.15 -4.25
N GLN A 70 -0.19 18.35 -4.66
CA GLN A 70 -1.25 19.09 -4.00
C GLN A 70 -2.58 18.32 -4.01
N GLY A 71 -3.20 18.23 -2.84
CA GLY A 71 -4.44 17.49 -2.63
C GLY A 71 -4.25 16.06 -2.13
N ALA A 72 -2.99 15.61 -2.02
CA ALA A 72 -2.62 14.34 -1.40
C ALA A 72 -3.12 14.27 0.05
N TRP A 73 -3.42 13.04 0.49
CA TRP A 73 -3.95 12.74 1.80
C TRP A 73 -2.82 12.55 2.81
N ILE A 74 -3.10 12.93 4.05
CA ILE A 74 -2.21 12.71 5.18
C ILE A 74 -2.87 11.70 6.10
N PHE A 75 -2.38 10.47 6.06
CA PHE A 75 -2.85 9.40 6.93
C PHE A 75 -2.29 9.58 8.34
N CYS A 76 -2.99 10.41 9.11
CA CYS A 76 -2.79 10.61 10.54
C CYS A 76 -3.96 9.99 11.32
N LYS A 77 -4.02 10.20 12.64
CA LYS A 77 -5.08 9.68 13.52
C LYS A 77 -6.43 10.43 13.45
N CYS A 78 -6.60 11.36 12.50
CA CYS A 78 -7.86 12.11 12.36
C CYS A 78 -8.93 11.24 11.68
N ALA A 79 -10.19 11.37 12.10
CA ALA A 79 -11.32 10.70 11.47
C ALA A 79 -11.51 11.12 10.00
N ASN A 80 -11.25 12.41 9.70
CA ASN A 80 -11.14 12.92 8.34
C ASN A 80 -9.67 13.31 8.09
N PRO A 81 -8.93 12.58 7.23
CA PRO A 81 -7.53 12.87 6.99
C PRO A 81 -7.36 14.23 6.30
N PRO A 82 -6.45 15.09 6.78
CA PRO A 82 -6.20 16.38 6.14
C PRO A 82 -5.50 16.20 4.79
N ARG A 83 -5.60 17.24 3.96
CA ARG A 83 -4.95 17.33 2.65
C ARG A 83 -3.75 18.27 2.64
N THR A 84 -2.84 18.05 1.72
CA THR A 84 -1.65 18.87 1.46
C THR A 84 -1.96 20.09 0.58
N ILE A 85 -1.26 21.20 0.83
CA ILE A 85 -1.37 22.46 0.09
C ILE A 85 0.03 22.86 -0.38
N ALA A 86 0.22 23.00 -1.69
CA ALA A 86 1.49 23.46 -2.24
C ALA A 86 1.71 24.95 -1.95
N SER A 87 2.93 25.32 -1.58
CA SER A 87 3.29 26.73 -1.32
C SER A 87 3.61 27.53 -2.59
N THR A 88 3.73 26.88 -3.75
CA THR A 88 4.07 27.51 -5.02
C THR A 88 3.24 26.95 -6.17
N ASP A 89 2.92 27.82 -7.11
CA ASP A 89 2.28 27.52 -8.38
C ASP A 89 3.30 27.25 -9.51
N LYS A 90 4.60 27.45 -9.25
CA LYS A 90 5.64 27.30 -10.28
C LYS A 90 6.01 25.84 -10.56
N PHE A 91 5.72 24.92 -9.63
CA PHE A 91 6.07 23.51 -9.78
C PHE A 91 4.90 22.69 -10.32
N ARG A 92 4.58 22.85 -11.60
CA ARG A 92 3.45 22.19 -12.26
C ARG A 92 3.82 20.81 -12.77
N VAL A 93 2.95 19.84 -12.50
CA VAL A 93 3.11 18.45 -12.93
C VAL A 93 1.78 17.91 -13.44
N THR A 94 1.82 17.24 -14.58
CA THR A 94 0.68 16.52 -15.13
C THR A 94 0.47 15.22 -14.35
N VAL A 95 -0.76 15.01 -13.89
CA VAL A 95 -1.14 13.84 -13.10
C VAL A 95 -2.17 13.02 -13.85
N ASN A 96 -2.07 11.70 -13.72
CA ASN A 96 -3.05 10.76 -14.22
C ASN A 96 -3.89 10.27 -13.04
N ARG A 97 -5.19 10.57 -13.08
CA ARG A 97 -6.16 10.15 -12.06
C ARG A 97 -6.63 8.71 -12.27
N ALA A 98 -6.56 8.22 -13.52
CA ALA A 98 -6.48 6.79 -13.77
C ALA A 98 -5.12 6.36 -13.23
N GLY A 99 -5.13 5.56 -12.15
CA GLY A 99 -3.94 5.26 -11.38
C GLY A 99 -2.77 4.90 -12.29
N SER A 100 -1.55 5.24 -11.89
CA SER A 100 -0.35 4.66 -12.50
C SER A 100 -0.22 3.18 -12.13
N ALA A 101 -1.27 2.39 -12.37
CA ALA A 101 -1.08 1.21 -13.18
C ALA A 101 -1.26 1.71 -14.61
N ALA A 102 -0.16 1.80 -15.36
CA ALA A 102 -0.30 1.57 -16.79
C ALA A 102 -1.22 0.34 -16.94
N PRO A 103 -2.27 0.34 -17.78
CA PRO A 103 -2.89 -0.92 -18.13
C PRO A 103 -1.73 -1.75 -18.69
N ALA A 104 -1.28 -2.75 -17.91
CA ALA A 104 -0.58 -3.86 -18.51
C ALA A 104 -1.48 -4.27 -19.69
N PRO A 105 -0.94 -4.40 -20.91
CA PRO A 105 -1.76 -4.85 -22.04
C PRO A 105 -2.55 -6.06 -21.56
N ALA A 106 -3.83 -6.20 -21.90
CA ALA A 106 -4.66 -7.32 -21.46
C ALA A 106 -4.15 -8.71 -21.93
N SER A 107 -2.98 -8.74 -22.60
CA SER A 107 -2.16 -9.93 -22.89
C SER A 107 -1.07 -10.22 -21.87
N ALA A 108 -0.81 -9.34 -20.91
CA ALA A 108 0.04 -9.58 -19.76
C ALA A 108 -0.82 -10.15 -18.63
N ARG A 109 -1.25 -11.41 -18.81
CA ARG A 109 -1.17 -12.34 -17.67
C ARG A 109 0.22 -12.12 -17.06
N PRO A 110 0.39 -12.05 -15.73
CA PRO A 110 1.69 -12.36 -15.17
C PRO A 110 1.93 -13.82 -15.50
N SER A 111 2.50 -14.06 -16.68
CA SER A 111 3.23 -15.25 -16.95
C SER A 111 4.40 -15.17 -15.98
N PHE A 112 4.20 -15.70 -14.77
CA PHE A 112 5.26 -16.36 -14.02
C PHE A 112 5.75 -17.60 -14.79
N ALA A 113 5.79 -17.54 -16.13
CA ALA A 113 6.58 -18.39 -16.97
C ALA A 113 7.97 -17.76 -16.95
N VAL A 114 8.69 -18.04 -15.87
CA VAL A 114 10.15 -18.10 -15.93
C VAL A 114 10.49 -18.90 -17.20
N PRO A 115 11.44 -18.47 -18.05
CA PRO A 115 11.85 -19.24 -19.22
C PRO A 115 12.04 -20.70 -18.81
N GLN A 116 11.46 -21.65 -19.54
CA GLN A 116 11.43 -23.06 -19.10
C GLN A 116 12.85 -23.59 -18.79
N ALA A 117 13.90 -23.04 -19.41
CA ALA A 117 15.30 -23.30 -19.06
C ALA A 117 15.71 -22.82 -17.65
N GLU A 118 15.25 -21.64 -17.23
CA GLU A 118 15.56 -21.04 -15.93
C GLU A 118 14.63 -21.59 -14.82
N GLN A 119 13.41 -21.99 -15.19
CA GLN A 119 12.46 -22.72 -14.38
C GLN A 119 12.98 -24.15 -14.09
N ASN A 120 13.53 -24.80 -15.12
CA ASN A 120 14.23 -26.08 -14.98
C ASN A 120 15.51 -25.95 -14.17
N ALA A 121 16.25 -24.84 -14.26
CA ALA A 121 17.44 -24.60 -13.43
C ALA A 121 17.10 -24.36 -11.95
N TYR A 122 16.00 -23.68 -11.64
CA TYR A 122 15.52 -23.50 -10.27
C TYR A 122 14.94 -24.80 -9.70
N ALA A 123 14.21 -25.57 -10.51
CA ALA A 123 13.71 -26.90 -10.16
C ALA A 123 14.86 -27.93 -10.00
N GLN A 124 15.92 -27.83 -10.82
CA GLN A 124 17.13 -28.65 -10.69
C GLN A 124 17.91 -28.31 -9.42
N ARG A 125 18.14 -27.03 -9.11
CA ARG A 125 18.74 -26.62 -7.83
C ARG A 125 17.87 -26.97 -6.61
N GLY A 126 16.55 -26.97 -6.77
CA GLY A 126 15.59 -27.39 -5.75
C GLY A 126 15.59 -28.91 -5.53
N MET A 127 15.68 -29.71 -6.59
CA MET A 127 15.74 -31.18 -6.49
C MET A 127 17.10 -31.68 -6.03
N GLU A 128 18.21 -30.99 -6.33
CA GLU A 128 19.55 -31.37 -5.84
C GLU A 128 19.65 -31.22 -4.31
N LYS A 129 18.92 -30.25 -3.73
CA LYS A 129 18.72 -30.14 -2.27
C LYS A 129 17.75 -31.18 -1.69
N LEU A 130 17.01 -31.90 -2.52
CA LEU A 130 16.09 -32.97 -2.10
C LEU A 130 16.70 -34.37 -2.30
N THR A 131 17.69 -34.52 -3.18
CA THR A 131 18.38 -35.79 -3.45
C THR A 131 19.72 -35.92 -2.72
N GLY A 132 20.31 -34.80 -2.28
CA GLY A 132 21.53 -34.78 -1.47
C GLY A 132 21.22 -34.84 0.01
N THR A 133 21.20 -36.07 0.55
CA THR A 133 21.15 -36.39 1.98
C THR A 133 19.80 -36.07 2.62
N GLN A 134 19.15 -37.08 3.20
CA GLN A 134 18.11 -36.83 4.20
C GLN A 134 18.70 -35.82 5.18
N SER A 135 18.24 -34.57 5.15
CA SER A 135 18.52 -33.63 6.22
C SER A 135 17.80 -34.18 7.43
N SER A 136 18.47 -35.10 8.12
CA SER A 136 18.29 -35.22 9.55
C SER A 136 18.35 -33.78 10.04
N LEU A 137 17.25 -33.34 10.65
CA LEU A 137 17.13 -32.09 11.40
C LEU A 137 18.14 -32.16 12.56
N ILE A 138 19.43 -32.24 12.21
CA ILE A 138 20.54 -32.18 13.14
C ILE A 138 20.50 -30.75 13.60
N ASP A 139 20.29 -30.62 14.90
CA ASP A 139 20.24 -29.37 15.64
C ASP A 139 21.41 -28.49 15.18
N ASP A 140 21.10 -27.49 14.35
CA ASP A 140 22.03 -26.41 14.07
C ASP A 140 22.22 -25.71 15.44
N PRO A 141 23.45 -25.56 15.95
CA PRO A 141 23.66 -25.01 17.29
C PRO A 141 23.13 -23.58 17.46
N GLU A 142 22.85 -22.90 16.34
CA GLU A 142 22.15 -21.63 16.31
C GLU A 142 20.65 -21.85 16.09
N LEU A 143 19.91 -21.92 17.20
CA LEU A 143 18.45 -22.00 17.20
C LEU A 143 17.83 -20.89 16.33
N ILE A 144 17.01 -21.27 15.34
CA ILE A 144 16.29 -20.32 14.47
C ILE A 144 15.35 -19.44 15.31
N CYS A 145 14.79 -20.03 16.35
CA CYS A 145 13.96 -19.34 17.33
C CYS A 145 14.57 -19.48 18.73
N PRO A 146 14.85 -18.38 19.45
CA PRO A 146 15.43 -18.47 20.79
C PRO A 146 14.51 -19.13 21.83
N ASN A 147 13.24 -19.40 21.50
CA ASN A 147 12.22 -19.88 22.44
C ASN A 147 11.70 -21.31 22.15
N MET A 148 12.19 -21.98 21.10
CA MET A 148 11.77 -23.35 20.78
C MET A 148 12.82 -24.04 19.90
N THR A 149 12.88 -25.38 19.92
CA THR A 149 13.83 -26.12 19.07
C THR A 149 13.48 -25.99 17.59
N ASP A 150 14.44 -26.20 16.69
CA ASP A 150 14.19 -26.10 15.24
C ASP A 150 13.10 -27.07 14.75
N ALA A 151 13.02 -28.26 15.36
CA ALA A 151 11.94 -29.22 15.08
C ALA A 151 10.56 -28.70 15.52
N GLN A 152 10.50 -28.02 16.67
CA GLN A 152 9.27 -27.38 17.15
C GLN A 152 8.90 -26.17 16.29
N PHE A 153 9.89 -25.36 15.92
CA PHE A 153 9.73 -24.24 15.01
C PHE A 153 9.19 -24.69 13.65
N GLY A 154 9.76 -25.76 13.08
CA GLY A 154 9.30 -26.34 11.82
C GLY A 154 7.84 -26.79 11.88
N LYS A 155 7.44 -27.50 12.95
CA LYS A 155 6.04 -27.88 13.18
C LYS A 155 5.13 -26.66 13.33
N HIS A 156 5.58 -25.64 14.05
CA HIS A 156 4.81 -24.42 14.26
C HIS A 156 4.57 -23.65 12.95
N MET A 157 5.61 -23.48 12.13
CA MET A 157 5.51 -22.81 10.83
C MET A 157 4.59 -23.57 9.86
N MET A 158 4.65 -24.90 9.85
CA MET A 158 3.75 -25.69 9.01
C MET A 158 2.29 -25.58 9.49
N GLY A 159 2.03 -25.55 10.80
CA GLY A 159 0.68 -25.29 11.33
C GLY A 159 0.14 -23.90 10.95
N LEU A 160 0.95 -22.86 11.08
CA LEU A 160 0.56 -21.49 10.67
C LEU A 160 0.26 -21.40 9.18
N ARG A 161 1.01 -22.14 8.35
CA ARG A 161 0.74 -22.23 6.91
C ARG A 161 -0.63 -22.85 6.66
N ASP A 162 -0.97 -23.95 7.32
CA ASP A 162 -2.25 -24.62 7.15
C ASP A 162 -3.41 -23.72 7.61
N ASP A 163 -3.27 -23.04 8.75
CA ASP A 163 -4.25 -22.06 9.23
C ASP A 163 -4.47 -20.90 8.24
N ALA A 164 -3.39 -20.42 7.62
CA ALA A 164 -3.48 -19.36 6.61
C ALA A 164 -4.24 -19.84 5.37
N LEU A 165 -4.03 -21.08 4.92
CA LEU A 165 -4.77 -21.65 3.79
C LEU A 165 -6.27 -21.76 4.10
N VAL A 166 -6.63 -22.19 5.31
CA VAL A 166 -8.03 -22.25 5.75
C VAL A 166 -8.69 -20.87 5.72
N GLN A 167 -8.01 -19.83 6.23
CA GLN A 167 -8.54 -18.46 6.22
C GLN A 167 -8.74 -17.92 4.80
N VAL A 168 -7.82 -18.22 3.89
CA VAL A 168 -7.93 -17.84 2.48
C VAL A 168 -9.14 -18.52 1.84
N ASP A 169 -9.34 -19.81 2.06
CA ASP A 169 -10.49 -20.55 1.53
C ASP A 169 -11.83 -20.05 2.07
N ASP A 170 -11.90 -19.74 3.37
CA ASP A 170 -13.08 -19.11 3.95
C ASP A 170 -13.36 -17.75 3.32
N ARG A 171 -12.32 -16.96 3.07
CA ARG A 171 -12.46 -15.65 2.42
C ARG A 171 -12.94 -15.78 0.98
N LEU A 172 -12.42 -16.74 0.23
CA LEU A 172 -12.87 -17.04 -1.13
C LEU A 172 -14.35 -17.44 -1.14
N ARG A 173 -14.79 -18.26 -0.18
CA ARG A 173 -16.20 -18.62 -0.02
C ARG A 173 -17.08 -17.41 0.33
N GLN A 174 -16.63 -16.52 1.21
CA GLN A 174 -17.35 -15.27 1.51
C GLN A 174 -17.46 -14.36 0.28
N LEU A 175 -16.38 -14.22 -0.48
CA LEU A 175 -16.36 -13.41 -1.70
C LEU A 175 -17.25 -14.01 -2.80
N ALA A 176 -17.22 -15.34 -2.97
CA ALA A 176 -18.10 -16.03 -3.90
C ALA A 176 -19.58 -15.91 -3.49
N ARG A 177 -19.86 -15.96 -2.18
CA ARG A 177 -21.21 -15.76 -1.66
C ARG A 177 -21.71 -14.35 -1.87
N TRP A 178 -20.86 -13.32 -1.88
CA TRP A 178 -21.20 -11.89 -2.03
C TRP A 178 -21.87 -11.59 -3.39
N SER A 179 -23.08 -12.10 -3.54
CA SER A 179 -23.91 -12.06 -4.72
C SER A 179 -24.52 -10.67 -4.88
N GLN A 180 -25.06 -10.39 -6.08
CA GLN A 180 -25.76 -9.13 -6.32
C GLN A 180 -26.96 -8.93 -5.37
N ALA A 181 -27.56 -10.03 -4.87
CA ALA A 181 -28.61 -10.01 -3.86
C ALA A 181 -28.09 -9.58 -2.47
N ASP A 182 -26.92 -10.06 -2.06
CA ASP A 182 -26.28 -9.64 -0.80
C ASP A 182 -25.81 -8.18 -0.85
N GLN A 183 -25.34 -7.74 -2.02
CA GLN A 183 -25.02 -6.33 -2.29
C GLN A 183 -26.27 -5.44 -2.19
N ALA A 184 -27.38 -5.86 -2.79
CA ALA A 184 -28.65 -5.14 -2.74
C ALA A 184 -29.22 -5.08 -1.31
N TRP A 185 -29.14 -6.19 -0.55
CA TRP A 185 -29.55 -6.23 0.86
C TRP A 185 -28.71 -5.27 1.72
N PHE A 186 -27.38 -5.26 1.55
CA PHE A 186 -26.49 -4.37 2.29
C PHE A 186 -26.80 -2.89 2.00
N LEU A 187 -27.01 -2.52 0.73
CA LEU A 187 -27.39 -1.16 0.34
C LEU A 187 -28.77 -0.77 0.87
N CYS A 188 -29.74 -1.69 0.84
CA CYS A 188 -31.08 -1.45 1.37
C CYS A 188 -31.07 -1.28 2.90
N GLY A 189 -30.29 -2.11 3.61
CA GLY A 189 -30.10 -2.01 5.06
C GLY A 189 -29.40 -0.71 5.49
N LEU A 190 -28.39 -0.26 4.74
CA LEU A 190 -27.75 1.05 4.93
C LEU A 190 -28.74 2.20 4.72
N ALA A 191 -29.53 2.15 3.65
CA ALA A 191 -30.56 3.16 3.38
C ALA A 191 -31.63 3.22 4.49
N GLN A 192 -32.03 2.07 5.05
CA GLN A 192 -32.97 2.00 6.17
C GLN A 192 -32.37 2.53 7.48
N ARG A 193 -31.08 2.31 7.72
CA ARG A 193 -30.39 2.80 8.92
C ARG A 193 -30.14 4.31 8.88
N ILE A 194 -29.84 4.85 7.70
CA ILE A 194 -29.76 6.30 7.43
C ILE A 194 -31.13 6.96 7.65
N LYS A 195 -32.23 6.32 7.22
CA LYS A 195 -33.60 6.81 7.46
C LYS A 195 -34.00 6.79 8.95
N ARG A 196 -33.58 5.78 9.72
CA ARG A 196 -33.92 5.65 11.15
C ARG A 196 -33.11 6.56 12.07
N HIS A 197 -31.87 6.88 11.72
CA HIS A 197 -31.01 7.80 12.50
C HIS A 197 -30.91 9.19 11.87
N GLY A 198 -31.95 9.61 11.15
CA GLY A 198 -31.97 10.86 10.40
C GLY A 198 -31.77 12.11 11.25
N GLN A 199 -30.54 12.63 11.24
CA GLN A 199 -30.34 14.07 11.10
C GLN A 199 -29.32 14.34 10.00
N PRO A 200 -29.69 15.04 8.92
CA PRO A 200 -28.72 15.63 8.01
C PRO A 200 -28.02 16.79 8.73
N LEU A 201 -26.69 16.83 8.68
CA LEU A 201 -25.90 18.01 9.02
C LEU A 201 -26.39 19.18 8.16
N ARG A 202 -27.20 20.08 8.76
CA ARG A 202 -27.54 21.36 8.16
C ARG A 202 -26.26 22.19 8.09
N MET A 203 -25.86 22.54 6.88
CA MET A 203 -24.89 23.61 6.66
C MET A 203 -25.56 24.95 6.94
N ALA A 204 -25.00 25.68 7.90
CA ALA A 204 -25.10 27.12 8.06
C ALA A 204 -23.69 27.63 8.35
#